data_AF-A0A915CJQ8-F1
#
_entry.id   AF-A0A915CJQ8-F1
#
_cell.length_a   1.000
_cell.length_b   1.000
_cell.length_c   1.000
_cell.angle_alpha   90.00
_cell.angle_beta   90.00
_cell.angle_gamma   90.00
#
_symmetry.space_group_name_H-M   'P 1'
#
loop_
_entity.id
_entity.type
_entity.pdbx_description
1 polymer ?
#
loop_
_entity_poly.entity_id
_entity_poly.type
_entity_poly.pdbx_seq_one_letter_code
_entity_poly.pdbx_strand_id
1 'polypeptide(L)'
;MDKVALNYLKAHVMFGQLLEAVAYLYDQKISHRDLKANNILLNFNSQEQCPHLVLSDFGCALSTGSWELHYNKPDIELGGNIAHLPPEVIKAQPSGSTWINYSKADIWAAGLIGYEIFDRTWFSEREQLLDAATNVEFSQPLFIGTPLGYIMESMLQKDPKKRVEPNVAADVVSMMLFRIGDGIVGLLKGCMLQGWRIGHSINALYASTSKAMQCLSERIDAGLDEMISLYATDTVLSRRVMDPVEYQLRTTFMRRIEKDHVWTAFSYFDERD
;
A
#
# COMPACT_ATOMS: atom_id res chain seq x y z
N MET A 1 12.72 5.51 -23.14
CA MET A 1 12.70 4.70 -21.91
C MET A 1 12.92 3.26 -22.33
N ASP A 2 13.78 2.51 -21.65
CA ASP A 2 13.96 1.07 -21.93
C ASP A 2 12.63 0.31 -21.66
N LYS A 3 12.36 -0.76 -22.40
CA LYS A 3 11.15 -1.59 -22.25
C LYS A 3 11.01 -2.12 -20.82
N VAL A 4 12.13 -2.45 -20.17
CA VAL A 4 12.15 -2.88 -18.77
C VAL A 4 11.66 -1.78 -17.83
N ALA A 5 12.21 -0.57 -17.97
CA ALA A 5 11.80 0.58 -17.16
C ALA A 5 10.33 0.97 -17.39
N LEU A 6 9.83 0.87 -18.63
CA LEU A 6 8.43 1.11 -18.94
C LEU A 6 7.50 0.07 -18.29
N ASN A 7 7.87 -1.21 -18.33
CA ASN A 7 7.09 -2.26 -17.68
C ASN A 7 7.07 -2.10 -16.16
N TYR A 8 8.21 -1.72 -15.56
CA TYR A 8 8.30 -1.44 -14.13
C TYR A 8 7.42 -0.25 -13.72
N LEU A 9 7.40 0.81 -14.54
CA LEU A 9 6.50 1.95 -14.33
C LEU A 9 5.03 1.53 -14.40
N LYS A 10 4.63 0.74 -15.41
CA LYS A 10 3.26 0.23 -15.53
C LYS A 10 2.85 -0.59 -14.32
N ALA A 11 3.74 -1.46 -13.84
CA ALA A 11 3.53 -2.24 -12.64
C ALA A 11 3.33 -1.35 -11.39
N HIS A 12 4.14 -0.30 -11.23
CA HIS A 12 3.97 0.71 -10.16
C HIS A 12 2.62 1.42 -10.25
N VAL A 13 2.23 1.88 -11.43
CA VAL A 13 0.96 2.59 -11.65
C VAL A 13 -0.23 1.66 -11.43
N MET A 14 -0.15 0.40 -11.85
CA MET A 14 -1.19 -0.60 -11.58
C MET A 14 -1.33 -0.87 -10.08
N PHE A 15 -0.21 -1.12 -9.40
CA PHE A 15 -0.22 -1.40 -7.97
C PHE A 15 -0.69 -0.19 -7.16
N GLY A 16 -0.27 1.02 -7.52
CA GLY A 16 -0.75 2.26 -6.93
C GLY A 16 -2.27 2.41 -7.06
N GLN A 17 -2.84 2.17 -8.25
CA GLN A 17 -4.30 2.20 -8.43
C GLN A 17 -5.04 1.17 -7.55
N LEU A 18 -4.50 -0.04 -7.42
CA LEU A 18 -5.05 -1.06 -6.52
C LEU A 18 -5.05 -0.57 -5.07
N LEU A 19 -3.92 -0.04 -4.59
CA LEU A 19 -3.81 0.43 -3.21
C LEU A 19 -4.69 1.65 -2.94
N GLU A 20 -4.83 2.58 -3.89
CA GLU A 20 -5.78 3.69 -3.79
C GLU A 20 -7.22 3.19 -3.67
N ALA A 21 -7.61 2.16 -4.42
CA ALA A 21 -8.92 1.56 -4.31
C ALA A 21 -9.13 0.89 -2.94
N VAL A 22 -8.12 0.17 -2.42
CA VAL A 22 -8.19 -0.46 -1.10
C VAL A 22 -8.23 0.58 0.02
N ALA A 23 -7.47 1.67 -0.07
CA ALA A 23 -7.52 2.79 0.87
C ALA A 23 -8.90 3.46 0.87
N TYR A 24 -9.49 3.66 -0.31
CA TYR A 24 -10.86 4.17 -0.41
C TYR A 24 -11.88 3.26 0.29
N LEU A 25 -11.83 1.95 0.04
CA LEU A 25 -12.73 1.00 0.71
C LEU A 25 -12.54 1.01 2.24
N TYR A 26 -11.29 1.06 2.69
CA TYR A 26 -10.94 1.17 4.10
C TYR A 26 -11.59 2.40 4.75
N ASP A 27 -11.45 3.57 4.14
CA ASP A 27 -12.03 4.82 4.66
C ASP A 27 -13.56 4.76 4.71
N GLN A 28 -14.19 4.06 3.75
CA GLN A 28 -15.64 3.84 3.72
C GLN A 28 -16.13 2.74 4.68
N LYS A 29 -15.24 2.10 5.46
CA LYS A 29 -15.54 0.92 6.29
C LYS A 29 -16.14 -0.24 5.49
N ILE A 30 -15.67 -0.40 4.27
CA ILE A 30 -16.00 -1.50 3.37
C ILE A 30 -14.80 -2.44 3.31
N SER A 31 -15.04 -3.75 3.39
CA SER A 31 -14.05 -4.75 3.02
C SER A 31 -14.54 -5.58 1.85
N HIS A 32 -13.74 -5.72 0.80
CA HIS A 32 -14.08 -6.48 -0.39
C HIS A 32 -14.13 -7.99 -0.12
N ARG A 33 -13.19 -8.52 0.68
CA ARG A 33 -13.09 -9.94 1.12
C ARG A 33 -12.90 -10.99 0.01
N ASP A 34 -12.87 -10.57 -1.25
CA ASP A 34 -12.55 -11.43 -2.40
C ASP A 34 -11.60 -10.73 -3.39
N LEU A 35 -10.57 -10.03 -2.88
CA LEU A 35 -9.55 -9.45 -3.75
C LEU A 35 -8.64 -10.55 -4.31
N LYS A 36 -8.57 -10.61 -5.63
CA LYS A 36 -7.74 -11.51 -6.43
C LYS A 36 -7.58 -10.93 -7.84
N ALA A 37 -6.58 -11.37 -8.59
CA ALA A 37 -6.35 -10.87 -9.95
C ALA A 37 -7.58 -11.01 -10.87
N ASN A 38 -8.38 -12.06 -10.74
CA ASN A 38 -9.61 -12.26 -11.53
C ASN A 38 -10.68 -11.18 -11.32
N ASN A 39 -10.69 -10.54 -10.15
CA ASN A 39 -11.67 -9.50 -9.80
C ASN A 39 -11.14 -8.09 -10.08
N ILE A 40 -9.96 -8.00 -10.71
CA ILE A 40 -9.35 -6.74 -11.15
C ILE A 40 -9.51 -6.63 -12.66
N LEU A 41 -10.26 -5.61 -13.09
CA LEU A 41 -10.45 -5.34 -14.52
C LEU A 41 -9.45 -4.29 -14.97
N LEU A 42 -8.90 -4.50 -16.16
CA LEU A 42 -7.94 -3.60 -16.78
C LEU A 42 -8.49 -3.07 -18.09
N ASN A 43 -8.58 -1.75 -18.21
CA ASN A 43 -8.92 -1.08 -19.45
C ASN A 43 -7.65 -0.51 -20.11
N PHE A 44 -7.36 -0.97 -21.32
CA PHE A 44 -6.20 -0.54 -22.11
C PHE A 44 -6.65 0.38 -23.24
N ASN A 45 -6.34 1.67 -23.13
CA ASN A 45 -6.56 2.61 -24.23
C ASN A 45 -5.53 2.43 -25.37
N SER A 46 -4.31 2.02 -25.04
CA SER A 46 -3.28 1.59 -25.99
C SER A 46 -2.29 0.63 -25.32
N GLN A 47 -1.48 -0.09 -26.11
CA GLN A 47 -0.43 -0.97 -25.56
C GLN A 47 0.70 -0.20 -24.88
N GLU A 48 0.90 1.08 -25.23
CA GLU A 48 1.99 1.90 -24.70
C GLU A 48 1.61 2.55 -23.37
N GLN A 49 0.32 2.83 -23.17
CA GLN A 49 -0.21 3.46 -21.96
C GLN A 49 -0.31 2.49 -20.79
N CYS A 50 -0.37 3.06 -19.58
CA CYS A 50 -0.75 2.33 -18.38
C CYS A 50 -2.24 1.94 -18.46
N PRO A 51 -2.63 0.72 -18.09
CA PRO A 51 -4.05 0.37 -18.02
C PRO A 51 -4.72 1.06 -16.83
N HIS A 52 -5.97 1.47 -17.03
CA HIS A 52 -6.83 1.87 -15.92
C HIS A 52 -7.32 0.62 -15.19
N LEU A 53 -7.08 0.56 -13.89
CA LEU A 53 -7.43 -0.56 -13.03
C LEU A 53 -8.70 -0.25 -12.26
N VAL A 54 -9.65 -1.19 -12.23
CA VAL A 54 -10.85 -1.11 -11.38
C VAL A 54 -11.09 -2.41 -10.64
N LEU A 55 -11.54 -2.30 -9.39
CA LEU A 55 -12.05 -3.43 -8.62
C LEU A 55 -13.46 -3.78 -9.10
N SER A 56 -13.76 -5.07 -9.13
CA SER A 56 -15.06 -5.61 -9.53
C SER A 56 -15.46 -6.75 -8.60
N ASP A 57 -16.72 -7.18 -8.71
CA ASP A 57 -17.28 -8.29 -7.94
C ASP A 57 -17.28 -8.10 -6.41
N PHE A 58 -18.15 -7.19 -5.96
CA PHE A 58 -18.42 -6.95 -4.54
C PHE A 58 -19.41 -7.97 -3.94
N GLY A 59 -19.63 -9.12 -4.56
CA GLY A 59 -20.59 -10.12 -4.08
C GLY A 59 -20.28 -10.63 -2.68
N CYS A 60 -19.00 -10.63 -2.29
CA CYS A 60 -18.52 -11.01 -0.97
C CYS A 60 -18.28 -9.82 -0.04
N ALA A 61 -18.59 -8.59 -0.41
CA ALA A 61 -18.16 -7.42 0.37
C ALA A 61 -18.88 -7.30 1.73
N LEU A 62 -18.13 -6.92 2.76
CA LEU A 62 -18.66 -6.49 4.06
C LEU A 62 -18.83 -4.96 4.02
N SER A 63 -20.08 -4.48 4.17
CA SER A 63 -20.42 -3.06 4.13
C SER A 63 -21.46 -2.70 5.20
N THR A 64 -21.14 -2.99 6.47
CA THR A 64 -22.03 -2.78 7.62
C THR A 64 -21.77 -1.46 8.37
N GLY A 65 -20.88 -0.60 7.84
CA GLY A 65 -20.41 0.61 8.53
C GLY A 65 -19.34 0.34 9.59
N SER A 66 -18.91 -0.91 9.72
CA SER A 66 -17.76 -1.32 10.53
C SER A 66 -16.99 -2.42 9.81
N TRP A 67 -15.75 -2.66 10.23
CA TRP A 67 -14.96 -3.80 9.74
C TRP A 67 -15.18 -5.07 10.56
N GLU A 68 -16.10 -5.05 11.52
CA GLU A 68 -16.29 -6.12 12.48
C GLU A 68 -17.39 -7.07 12.00
N LEU A 69 -17.05 -8.36 11.86
CA LEU A 69 -17.98 -9.44 11.53
C LEU A 69 -18.17 -10.33 12.75
N HIS A 70 -19.42 -10.54 13.18
CA HIS A 70 -19.74 -11.48 14.25
C HIS A 70 -19.71 -12.91 13.71
N TYR A 71 -18.66 -13.66 14.00
CA TYR A 71 -18.52 -15.04 13.53
C TYR A 71 -19.06 -16.01 14.58
N ASN A 72 -20.39 -16.09 14.67
CA ASN A 72 -21.08 -16.89 15.69
C ASN A 72 -21.44 -18.31 15.26
N LYS A 73 -21.40 -18.61 13.97
CA LYS A 73 -21.74 -19.92 13.40
C LYS A 73 -20.85 -20.26 12.20
N PRO A 74 -20.60 -21.55 11.92
CA PRO A 74 -19.73 -21.99 10.84
C PRO A 74 -20.22 -21.68 9.40
N ASP A 75 -21.52 -21.40 9.23
CA ASP A 75 -22.16 -21.13 7.92
C ASP A 75 -22.02 -19.67 7.47
N ILE A 76 -21.45 -18.80 8.31
CA ILE A 76 -21.17 -17.41 7.96
C ILE A 76 -20.04 -17.36 6.92
N GLU A 77 -20.32 -16.71 5.80
CA GLU A 77 -19.34 -16.47 4.74
C GLU A 77 -18.27 -15.48 5.20
N LEU A 78 -17.03 -15.97 5.32
CA LEU A 78 -15.86 -15.18 5.72
C LEU A 78 -15.15 -14.48 4.55
N GLY A 79 -15.56 -14.76 3.31
CA GLY A 79 -14.99 -14.21 2.09
C GLY A 79 -15.00 -15.23 0.95
N GLY A 80 -14.71 -14.77 -0.28
CA GLY A 80 -14.89 -15.56 -1.50
C GLY A 80 -13.71 -16.46 -1.86
N ASN A 81 -12.47 -15.99 -1.67
CA ASN A 81 -11.27 -16.73 -2.06
C ASN A 81 -10.37 -17.07 -0.86
N ILE A 82 -10.37 -18.35 -0.48
CA ILE A 82 -9.61 -18.87 0.66
C ILE A 82 -8.10 -18.59 0.53
N ALA A 83 -7.54 -18.67 -0.68
CA ALA A 83 -6.10 -18.49 -0.91
C ALA A 83 -5.60 -17.08 -0.56
N HIS A 84 -6.48 -16.09 -0.56
CA HIS A 84 -6.15 -14.69 -0.26
C HIS A 84 -6.62 -14.24 1.12
N LEU A 85 -7.27 -15.12 1.89
CA LEU A 85 -7.67 -14.79 3.25
C LEU A 85 -6.44 -14.58 4.14
N PRO A 86 -6.45 -13.55 4.99
CA PRO A 86 -5.36 -13.31 5.90
C PRO A 86 -5.38 -14.31 7.07
N PRO A 87 -4.25 -14.55 7.76
CA PRO A 87 -4.13 -15.59 8.77
C PRO A 87 -5.11 -15.45 9.94
N GLU A 88 -5.47 -14.23 10.32
CA GLU A 88 -6.42 -13.97 11.39
C GLU A 88 -7.86 -14.39 11.05
N VAL A 89 -8.24 -14.38 9.76
CA VAL A 89 -9.54 -14.86 9.30
C VAL A 89 -9.53 -16.39 9.24
N ILE A 90 -8.49 -16.99 8.66
CA ILE A 90 -8.34 -18.45 8.52
C ILE A 90 -8.33 -19.15 9.89
N LYS A 91 -7.68 -18.54 10.89
CA LYS A 91 -7.55 -19.13 12.23
C LYS A 91 -8.76 -18.87 13.14
N ALA A 92 -9.70 -18.02 12.72
CA ALA A 92 -10.87 -17.71 13.52
C ALA A 92 -11.76 -18.95 13.68
N GLN A 93 -12.33 -19.13 14.87
CA GLN A 93 -13.29 -20.20 15.15
C GLN A 93 -14.64 -19.61 15.53
N PRO A 94 -15.75 -20.19 15.04
CA PRO A 94 -17.07 -19.66 15.31
C PRO A 94 -17.41 -19.82 16.79
N SER A 95 -17.82 -18.72 17.42
CA SER A 95 -18.29 -18.70 18.80
C SER A 95 -19.19 -17.48 19.03
N GLY A 96 -20.11 -17.56 20.00
CA GLY A 96 -21.01 -16.47 20.36
C GLY A 96 -20.29 -15.15 20.70
N SER A 97 -19.00 -15.20 21.02
CA SER A 97 -18.17 -14.03 21.34
C SER A 97 -17.08 -13.72 20.30
N THR A 98 -16.98 -14.46 19.19
CA THR A 98 -15.93 -14.23 18.18
C THR A 98 -16.30 -13.09 17.24
N TRP A 99 -15.44 -12.09 17.18
CA TRP A 99 -15.49 -11.00 16.20
C TRP A 99 -14.23 -11.00 15.36
N ILE A 100 -14.39 -10.85 14.05
CA ILE A 100 -13.30 -10.78 13.10
C ILE A 100 -13.23 -9.36 12.55
N ASN A 101 -12.06 -8.74 12.68
CA ASN A 101 -11.81 -7.41 12.17
C ASN A 101 -11.17 -7.49 10.77
N TYR A 102 -11.89 -7.01 9.76
CA TYR A 102 -11.47 -6.99 8.35
C TYR A 102 -10.73 -5.72 7.93
N SER A 103 -10.43 -4.80 8.85
CA SER A 103 -9.86 -3.48 8.52
C SER A 103 -8.53 -3.58 7.76
N LYS A 104 -7.76 -4.66 7.96
CA LYS A 104 -6.50 -4.89 7.25
C LYS A 104 -6.50 -6.20 6.45
N ALA A 105 -7.67 -6.77 6.14
CA ALA A 105 -7.78 -7.99 5.37
C ALA A 105 -7.49 -7.75 3.88
N ASP A 106 -8.10 -6.71 3.30
CA ASP A 106 -7.91 -6.42 1.87
C ASP A 106 -6.49 -5.95 1.54
N ILE A 107 -5.80 -5.28 2.47
CA ILE A 107 -4.40 -4.89 2.26
C ILE A 107 -3.46 -6.11 2.26
N TRP A 108 -3.78 -7.18 2.99
CA TRP A 108 -3.07 -8.44 2.87
C TRP A 108 -3.23 -9.05 1.48
N ALA A 109 -4.46 -9.13 0.98
CA ALA A 109 -4.74 -9.66 -0.35
C ALA A 109 -4.09 -8.81 -1.45
N ALA A 110 -4.12 -7.48 -1.32
CA ALA A 110 -3.39 -6.58 -2.21
C ALA A 110 -1.87 -6.83 -2.17
N GLY A 111 -1.31 -7.20 -1.02
CA GLY A 111 0.10 -7.56 -0.90
C GLY A 111 0.45 -8.78 -1.75
N LEU A 112 -0.40 -9.82 -1.71
CA LEU A 112 -0.25 -11.01 -2.55
C LEU A 112 -0.32 -10.67 -4.05
N ILE A 113 -1.31 -9.86 -4.44
CA ILE A 113 -1.44 -9.37 -5.83
C ILE A 113 -0.23 -8.53 -6.24
N GLY A 114 0.37 -7.77 -5.32
CA GLY A 114 1.62 -7.05 -5.56
C GLY A 114 2.74 -8.00 -6.02
N TYR A 115 2.89 -9.16 -5.37
CA TYR A 115 3.83 -10.18 -5.82
C TYR A 115 3.47 -10.70 -7.22
N GLU A 116 2.20 -10.89 -7.54
CA GLU A 116 1.80 -11.28 -8.91
C GLU A 116 2.14 -10.23 -9.98
N ILE A 117 2.05 -8.95 -9.62
CA ILE A 117 2.35 -7.81 -10.51
C ILE A 117 3.86 -7.70 -10.76
N PHE A 118 4.69 -7.85 -9.72
CA PHE A 118 6.13 -7.58 -9.79
C PHE A 118 7.01 -8.83 -9.93
N ASP A 119 6.57 -9.98 -9.46
CA ASP A 119 7.34 -11.23 -9.41
C ASP A 119 6.43 -12.47 -9.54
N ARG A 120 5.95 -12.71 -10.78
CA ARG A 120 5.12 -13.88 -11.11
C ARG A 120 5.79 -15.21 -10.78
N THR A 121 7.10 -15.28 -10.91
CA THR A 121 7.90 -16.48 -10.61
C THR A 121 7.73 -16.89 -9.16
N TRP A 122 7.99 -15.96 -8.23
CA TRP A 122 7.78 -16.17 -6.80
C TRP A 122 6.34 -16.60 -6.46
N PHE A 123 5.35 -15.93 -7.05
CA PHE A 123 3.94 -16.22 -6.75
C PHE A 123 3.55 -17.65 -7.17
N SER A 124 3.89 -18.05 -8.40
CA SER A 124 3.54 -19.36 -8.93
C SER A 124 4.16 -20.52 -8.14
N GLU A 125 5.38 -20.33 -7.65
CA GLU A 125 6.08 -21.32 -6.81
C GLU A 125 5.44 -21.44 -5.42
N ARG A 126 4.95 -20.34 -4.86
CA ARG A 126 4.33 -20.32 -3.53
C ARG A 126 2.90 -20.85 -3.53
N GLU A 127 2.13 -20.59 -4.58
CA GLU A 127 0.79 -21.18 -4.78
C GLU A 127 0.87 -22.71 -4.83
N GLN A 128 1.84 -23.26 -5.57
CA GLN A 128 2.10 -24.70 -5.63
C GLN A 128 2.51 -25.32 -4.28
N LEU A 129 3.09 -24.53 -3.37
CA LEU A 129 3.56 -24.97 -2.05
C LEU A 129 2.55 -24.75 -0.92
N LEU A 130 1.53 -23.90 -1.11
CA LEU A 130 0.38 -23.88 -0.19
C LEU A 130 -0.38 -25.22 -0.21
N ASP A 131 -0.29 -25.97 -1.31
CA ASP A 131 -0.79 -27.33 -1.45
C ASP A 131 0.21 -28.43 -1.01
N ALA A 132 1.50 -28.13 -0.91
CA ALA A 132 2.55 -29.09 -0.61
C ALA A 132 3.41 -28.63 0.57
N ALA A 133 3.27 -29.31 1.72
CA ALA A 133 3.95 -29.05 2.99
C ALA A 133 5.47 -29.30 2.97
N THR A 134 6.21 -28.61 2.09
CA THR A 134 7.65 -28.76 1.93
C THR A 134 8.38 -27.42 2.06
N ASN A 135 9.44 -27.42 2.87
CA ASN A 135 10.37 -26.30 3.03
C ASN A 135 11.28 -26.23 1.79
N VAL A 136 10.91 -25.38 0.84
CA VAL A 136 11.77 -24.99 -0.29
C VAL A 136 12.38 -23.63 0.03
N GLU A 137 13.69 -23.49 -0.12
CA GLU A 137 14.36 -22.19 -0.10
C GLU A 137 14.15 -21.49 -1.44
N PHE A 138 13.50 -20.34 -1.40
CA PHE A 138 13.14 -19.58 -2.58
C PHE A 138 14.17 -18.48 -2.88
N SER A 139 14.33 -18.11 -4.15
CA SER A 139 15.03 -16.88 -4.50
C SER A 139 14.26 -15.68 -3.94
N GLN A 140 14.96 -14.81 -3.21
CA GLN A 140 14.37 -13.59 -2.70
C GLN A 140 13.85 -12.70 -3.85
N PRO A 141 12.61 -12.20 -3.78
CA PRO A 141 12.06 -11.28 -4.77
C PRO A 141 12.98 -10.11 -5.05
N LEU A 142 13.07 -9.69 -6.32
CA LEU A 142 14.01 -8.66 -6.81
C LEU A 142 13.90 -7.30 -6.10
N PHE A 143 12.78 -7.03 -5.45
CA PHE A 143 12.51 -5.76 -4.77
C PHE A 143 12.77 -5.83 -3.25
N ILE A 144 13.24 -6.95 -2.70
CA ILE A 144 13.67 -7.01 -1.31
C ILE A 144 14.83 -6.04 -1.08
N GLY A 145 14.76 -5.26 0.00
CA GLY A 145 15.70 -4.18 0.29
C GLY A 145 15.34 -2.83 -0.35
N THR A 146 14.24 -2.74 -1.09
CA THR A 146 13.71 -1.48 -1.64
C THR A 146 12.47 -1.03 -0.86
N PRO A 147 12.06 0.25 -0.96
CA PRO A 147 10.81 0.72 -0.35
C PRO A 147 9.59 -0.13 -0.75
N LEU A 148 9.54 -0.62 -2.00
CA LEU A 148 8.49 -1.51 -2.49
C LEU A 148 8.50 -2.85 -1.76
N GLY A 149 9.67 -3.46 -1.57
CA GLY A 149 9.79 -4.71 -0.82
C GLY A 149 9.40 -4.55 0.64
N TYR A 150 9.88 -3.49 1.29
CA TYR A 150 9.54 -3.23 2.69
C TYR A 150 8.04 -3.01 2.90
N ILE A 151 7.36 -2.28 1.99
CA ILE A 151 5.93 -2.08 2.12
C ILE A 151 5.16 -3.37 1.85
N MET A 152 5.52 -4.16 0.84
CA MET A 152 4.90 -5.45 0.56
C MET A 152 5.07 -6.45 1.71
N GLU A 153 6.23 -6.50 2.35
CA GLU A 153 6.45 -7.29 3.57
C GLU A 153 5.60 -6.81 4.75
N SER A 154 5.38 -5.50 4.86
CA SER A 154 4.54 -4.89 5.89
C SER A 154 3.05 -5.18 5.67
N MET A 155 2.61 -5.28 4.42
CA MET A 155 1.26 -5.71 4.04
C MET A 155 1.01 -7.19 4.36
N LEU A 156 2.05 -8.03 4.30
CA LEU A 156 1.98 -9.47 4.58
C LEU A 156 2.37 -9.84 6.02
N GLN A 157 2.32 -8.90 6.96
CA GLN A 157 2.48 -9.21 8.38
C GLN A 157 1.31 -10.09 8.87
N LYS A 158 1.65 -11.23 9.49
CA LYS A 158 0.66 -12.19 10.02
C LYS A 158 -0.14 -11.63 11.18
N ASP A 159 0.45 -10.75 11.97
CA ASP A 159 -0.24 -10.03 13.04
C ASP A 159 -0.87 -8.76 12.44
N PRO A 160 -2.21 -8.63 12.38
CA PRO A 160 -2.87 -7.47 11.79
C PRO A 160 -2.51 -6.16 12.54
N LYS A 161 -2.11 -6.21 13.80
CA LYS A 161 -1.67 -4.99 14.54
C LYS A 161 -0.35 -4.44 14.00
N LYS A 162 0.52 -5.31 13.48
CA LYS A 162 1.79 -4.94 12.86
C LYS A 162 1.67 -4.69 11.36
N ARG A 163 0.56 -5.12 10.75
CA ARG A 163 0.28 -4.93 9.33
C ARG A 163 0.05 -3.45 9.04
N VAL A 164 0.62 -2.96 7.95
CA VAL A 164 0.47 -1.56 7.53
C VAL A 164 -0.99 -1.21 7.26
N GLU A 165 -1.33 0.05 7.45
CA GLU A 165 -2.64 0.59 7.07
C GLU A 165 -2.72 0.83 5.57
N PRO A 166 -3.90 0.65 4.95
CA PRO A 166 -4.06 0.83 3.51
C PRO A 166 -3.58 2.18 2.98
N ASN A 167 -3.92 3.27 3.67
CA ASN A 167 -3.58 4.64 3.27
C ASN A 167 -2.06 4.85 3.25
N VAL A 168 -1.35 4.34 4.27
CA VAL A 168 0.12 4.40 4.34
C VAL A 168 0.77 3.60 3.21
N ALA A 169 0.25 2.42 2.88
CA ALA A 169 0.78 1.62 1.78
C ALA A 169 0.60 2.31 0.42
N ALA A 170 -0.58 2.90 0.19
CA ALA A 170 -0.87 3.67 -1.00
C ALA A 170 0.02 4.93 -1.10
N ASP A 171 0.32 5.59 0.02
CA ASP A 171 1.24 6.73 0.09
C ASP A 171 2.66 6.34 -0.30
N VAL A 172 3.21 5.25 0.24
CA VAL A 172 4.56 4.78 -0.11
C VAL A 172 4.68 4.57 -1.62
N VAL A 173 3.75 3.84 -2.23
CA VAL A 173 3.80 3.56 -3.67
C VAL A 173 3.59 4.82 -4.52
N SER A 174 2.74 5.75 -4.09
CA SER A 174 2.52 7.02 -4.78
C SER A 174 3.75 7.94 -4.70
N MET A 175 4.43 7.96 -3.55
CA MET A 175 5.65 8.74 -3.34
C MET A 175 6.83 8.20 -4.16
N MET A 176 6.89 6.88 -4.40
CA MET A 176 7.88 6.28 -5.32
C MET A 176 7.74 6.79 -6.75
N LEU A 177 6.59 7.34 -7.15
CA LEU A 177 6.41 7.95 -8.47
C LEU A 177 7.01 9.35 -8.56
N PHE A 178 7.48 9.97 -7.47
CA PHE A 178 8.05 11.32 -7.52
C PHE A 178 9.34 11.38 -8.35
N ARG A 179 9.42 12.30 -9.33
CA ARG A 179 10.49 12.35 -10.35
C ARG A 179 11.44 13.54 -10.27
N ILE A 180 11.14 14.56 -9.46
CA ILE A 180 12.03 15.74 -9.37
C ILE A 180 13.33 15.37 -8.65
N GLY A 181 14.48 15.80 -9.18
CA GLY A 181 15.80 15.55 -8.61
C GLY A 181 16.20 14.08 -8.67
N ASP A 182 16.87 13.59 -7.62
CA ASP A 182 17.20 12.15 -7.47
C ASP A 182 16.02 11.36 -6.85
N GLY A 183 14.78 11.80 -7.11
CA GLY A 183 13.56 11.24 -6.54
C GLY A 183 13.35 11.59 -5.06
N ILE A 184 12.37 10.93 -4.43
CA ILE A 184 12.00 11.23 -3.04
C ILE A 184 13.14 10.95 -2.05
N VAL A 185 13.96 9.93 -2.32
CA VAL A 185 15.15 9.60 -1.50
C VAL A 185 16.19 10.72 -1.56
N GLY A 186 16.45 11.27 -2.75
CA GLY A 186 17.35 12.42 -2.92
C GLY A 186 16.86 13.66 -2.18
N LEU A 187 15.56 13.93 -2.26
CA LEU A 187 14.93 15.04 -1.54
C LEU A 187 15.09 14.87 -0.02
N LEU A 188 14.84 13.67 0.51
CA LEU A 188 15.02 13.36 1.93
C LEU A 188 16.47 13.50 2.39
N LYS A 189 17.43 13.09 1.56
CA LYS A 189 18.88 13.29 1.79
C LYS A 189 19.21 14.78 1.87
N GLY A 190 18.71 15.59 0.94
CA GLY A 190 18.91 17.04 0.91
C GLY A 190 18.30 17.77 2.12
N CYS A 191 17.19 17.26 2.66
CA CYS A 191 16.52 17.80 3.83
C CYS A 191 17.08 17.31 5.19
N MET A 192 18.15 16.49 5.20
CA MET A 192 18.73 15.87 6.42
C MET A 192 17.74 15.01 7.23
N LEU A 193 16.76 14.38 6.57
CA LEU A 193 15.75 13.53 7.21
C LEU A 193 16.13 12.03 7.24
N GLN A 194 17.27 11.63 6.68
CA GLN A 194 17.76 10.24 6.73
C GLN A 194 18.10 9.79 8.16
N GLY A 195 17.81 8.53 8.48
CA GLY A 195 18.08 7.93 9.80
C GLY A 195 17.14 8.39 10.92
N TRP A 196 16.18 9.27 10.63
CA TRP A 196 15.13 9.56 11.58
C TRP A 196 14.11 8.42 11.58
N ARG A 197 14.02 7.67 12.67
CA ARG A 197 12.93 6.70 12.90
C ARG A 197 11.64 7.44 13.25
N ILE A 198 11.07 8.14 12.27
CA ILE A 198 9.89 9.03 12.40
C ILE A 198 8.55 8.25 12.45
N GLY A 199 8.54 7.03 12.96
CA GLY A 199 7.27 6.30 13.14
C GLY A 199 6.54 6.77 14.39
N HIS A 200 7.07 6.43 15.56
CA HIS A 200 6.44 6.71 16.86
C HIS A 200 6.90 8.04 17.49
N SER A 201 8.00 8.63 17.01
CA SER A 201 8.67 9.77 17.65
C SER A 201 7.99 11.11 17.31
N ILE A 202 7.30 11.22 16.18
CA ILE A 202 6.64 12.47 15.78
C ILE A 202 5.44 12.80 16.67
N ASN A 203 4.63 11.79 17.04
CA ASN A 203 3.50 12.01 17.97
C ASN A 203 4.00 12.41 19.37
N ALA A 204 5.16 11.90 19.79
CA ALA A 204 5.82 12.32 21.03
C ALA A 204 6.41 13.74 20.92
N LEU A 205 6.89 14.14 19.74
CA LEU A 205 7.33 15.51 19.41
C LEU A 205 6.15 16.49 19.46
N TYR A 206 5.02 16.17 18.82
CA TYR A 206 3.79 16.98 18.86
C TYR A 206 3.18 17.07 20.26
N ALA A 207 3.30 16.00 21.06
CA ALA A 207 2.88 15.98 22.46
C ALA A 207 3.86 16.71 23.40
N SER A 208 5.03 17.16 22.90
CA SER A 208 6.04 17.81 23.72
C SER A 208 5.63 19.24 24.11
N THR A 209 5.78 19.58 25.39
CA THR A 209 5.56 20.95 25.90
C THR A 209 6.80 21.84 25.79
N SER A 210 7.92 21.31 25.30
CA SER A 210 9.15 22.08 25.13
C SER A 210 9.07 23.00 23.92
N LYS A 211 9.29 24.30 24.12
CA LYS A 211 9.30 25.30 23.04
C LYS A 211 10.31 24.98 21.93
N ALA A 212 11.43 24.35 22.27
CA ALA A 212 12.42 23.92 21.28
C ALA A 212 11.91 22.74 20.43
N MET A 213 11.18 21.81 21.05
CA MET A 213 10.58 20.66 20.34
C MET A 213 9.39 21.08 19.48
N GLN A 214 8.61 22.05 19.94
CA GLN A 214 7.53 22.67 19.15
C GLN A 214 8.08 23.39 17.91
N CYS A 215 9.12 24.23 18.07
CA CYS A 215 9.77 24.89 16.94
C CYS A 215 10.39 23.88 15.94
N LEU A 216 10.94 22.77 16.43
CA LEU A 216 11.44 21.70 15.58
C LEU A 216 10.29 21.03 14.80
N SER A 217 9.19 20.72 15.47
CA SER A 217 7.98 20.15 14.88
C SER A 217 7.40 21.06 13.79
N GLU A 218 7.30 22.37 14.03
CA GLU A 218 6.83 23.35 13.04
C GLU A 218 7.73 23.38 11.78
N ARG A 219 9.05 23.27 11.94
CA ARG A 219 9.98 23.23 10.80
C ARG A 219 9.86 21.94 10.00
N ILE A 220 9.62 20.81 10.68
CA ILE A 220 9.38 19.50 10.04
C ILE A 220 8.08 19.56 9.24
N ASP A 221 7.02 20.14 9.81
CA ASP A 221 5.74 20.36 9.13
C ASP A 221 5.87 21.24 7.89
N ALA A 222 6.61 22.35 7.99
CA ALA A 222 6.85 23.24 6.86
C ALA A 222 7.60 22.52 5.73
N GLY A 223 8.59 21.69 6.05
CA GLY A 223 9.29 20.87 5.06
C GLY A 223 8.38 19.85 4.38
N LEU A 224 7.41 19.28 5.11
CA LEU A 224 6.41 18.40 4.53
C LEU A 224 5.47 19.13 3.58
N ASP A 225 5.01 20.32 3.96
CA ASP A 225 4.16 21.17 3.11
C ASP A 225 4.89 21.57 1.83
N GLU A 226 6.19 21.88 1.91
CA GLU A 226 7.04 22.11 0.75
C GLU A 226 7.16 20.87 -0.14
N MET A 227 7.36 19.67 0.41
CA MET A 227 7.41 18.42 -0.35
C MET A 227 6.10 18.15 -1.08
N ILE A 228 4.96 18.29 -0.39
CA ILE A 228 3.63 18.13 -0.99
C ILE A 228 3.43 19.13 -2.13
N SER A 229 3.83 20.39 -1.92
CA SER A 229 3.81 21.44 -2.95
C SER A 229 4.69 21.10 -4.16
N LEU A 230 5.89 20.54 -3.94
CA LEU A 230 6.77 20.07 -4.99
C LEU A 230 6.18 18.89 -5.76
N TYR A 231 5.55 17.93 -5.08
CA TYR A 231 4.85 16.80 -5.72
C TYR A 231 3.68 17.28 -6.59
N ALA A 232 2.90 18.24 -6.09
CA ALA A 232 1.83 18.86 -6.85
C ALA A 232 2.38 19.61 -8.07
N THR A 233 3.46 20.36 -7.88
CA THR A 233 4.14 21.09 -8.96
C THR A 233 4.66 20.14 -10.03
N ASP A 234 5.36 19.05 -9.66
CA ASP A 234 5.82 18.00 -10.57
C ASP A 234 4.67 17.45 -11.40
N THR A 235 3.57 17.12 -10.74
CA THR A 235 2.41 16.51 -11.38
C THR A 235 1.75 17.47 -12.39
N VAL A 236 1.67 18.76 -12.06
CA VAL A 236 1.13 19.79 -12.98
C VAL A 236 2.06 20.05 -14.16
N LEU A 237 3.37 20.20 -13.91
CA LEU A 237 4.36 20.45 -14.97
C LEU A 237 4.48 19.27 -15.93
N SER A 238 4.45 18.05 -15.40
CA SER A 238 4.60 16.81 -16.16
C SER A 238 3.33 16.38 -16.90
N ARG A 239 2.18 17.03 -16.69
CA ARG A 239 0.87 16.65 -17.24
C ARG A 239 0.84 16.40 -18.75
N ARG A 240 1.65 17.13 -19.54
CA ARG A 240 1.66 17.00 -21.01
C ARG A 240 2.42 15.78 -21.52
N VAL A 241 3.30 15.21 -20.71
CA VAL A 241 4.20 14.12 -21.07
C VAL A 241 3.88 12.84 -20.29
N MET A 242 3.25 12.98 -19.13
CA MET A 242 2.84 11.88 -18.25
C MET A 242 1.68 11.08 -18.84
N ASP A 243 1.69 9.77 -18.56
CA ASP A 243 0.56 8.91 -18.86
C ASP A 243 -0.72 9.42 -18.13
N PRO A 244 -1.89 9.49 -18.81
CA PRO A 244 -3.11 9.99 -18.19
C PRO A 244 -3.54 9.22 -16.93
N VAL A 245 -3.31 7.91 -16.88
CA VAL A 245 -3.65 7.06 -15.73
C VAL A 245 -2.71 7.32 -14.57
N GLU A 246 -1.42 7.51 -14.86
CA GLU A 246 -0.47 7.95 -13.83
C GLU A 246 -0.86 9.33 -13.28
N TYR A 247 -1.22 10.27 -14.16
CA TYR A 247 -1.67 11.60 -13.73
C TYR A 247 -2.88 11.51 -12.81
N GLN A 248 -3.88 10.70 -13.18
CA GLN A 248 -5.06 10.45 -12.34
C GLN A 248 -4.65 9.88 -10.97
N LEU A 249 -3.81 8.85 -10.93
CA LEU A 249 -3.31 8.24 -9.70
C LEU A 249 -2.67 9.28 -8.77
N ARG A 250 -1.77 10.12 -9.29
CA ARG A 250 -1.12 11.18 -8.51
C ARG A 250 -2.11 12.20 -7.98
N THR A 251 -3.13 12.56 -8.77
CA THR A 251 -4.17 13.50 -8.31
C THR A 251 -5.07 12.90 -7.24
N THR A 252 -5.35 11.59 -7.30
CA THR A 252 -6.09 10.87 -6.24
C THR A 252 -5.31 10.90 -4.94
N PHE A 253 -4.01 10.54 -4.98
CA PHE A 253 -3.12 10.63 -3.83
C PHE A 253 -3.15 12.04 -3.21
N MET A 254 -2.92 13.09 -4.00
CA MET A 254 -2.94 14.48 -3.52
C MET A 254 -4.26 14.89 -2.85
N ARG A 255 -5.39 14.36 -3.31
CA ARG A 255 -6.70 14.69 -2.74
C ARG A 255 -6.91 14.13 -1.34
N ARG A 256 -6.23 13.03 -1.00
CA ARG A 256 -6.39 12.32 0.28
C ARG A 256 -5.15 12.40 1.19
N ILE A 257 -4.15 13.20 0.84
CA ILE A 257 -2.92 13.32 1.63
C ILE A 257 -3.28 13.70 3.07
N GLU A 258 -2.77 12.90 4.00
CA GLU A 258 -2.79 13.17 5.43
C GLU A 258 -1.37 13.08 5.96
N LYS A 259 -0.95 14.12 6.71
CA LYS A 259 0.45 14.26 7.13
C LYS A 259 0.97 13.05 7.92
N ASP A 260 0.14 12.49 8.80
CA ASP A 260 0.50 11.34 9.63
C ASP A 260 0.80 10.08 8.81
N HIS A 261 0.04 9.85 7.74
CA HIS A 261 0.27 8.74 6.83
C HIS A 261 1.57 8.94 6.04
N VAL A 262 1.80 10.16 5.52
CA VAL A 262 3.02 10.50 4.78
C VAL A 262 4.26 10.39 5.67
N TRP A 263 4.17 10.81 6.93
CA TRP A 263 5.25 10.62 7.91
C TRP A 263 5.59 9.15 8.13
N THR A 264 4.56 8.32 8.29
CA THR A 264 4.74 6.88 8.42
C THR A 264 5.34 6.28 7.14
N ALA A 265 4.90 6.74 5.98
CA ALA A 265 5.38 6.31 4.68
C ALA A 265 6.88 6.59 4.48
N PHE A 266 7.40 7.72 4.99
CA PHE A 266 8.84 8.02 4.91
C PHE A 266 9.75 6.97 5.54
N SER A 267 9.28 6.29 6.60
CA SER A 267 10.08 5.23 7.25
C SER A 267 10.38 4.03 6.33
N TYR A 268 9.71 3.91 5.20
CA TYR A 268 9.96 2.88 4.18
C TYR A 268 11.03 3.29 3.16
N PHE A 269 11.43 4.56 3.13
CA PHE A 269 12.48 5.09 2.26
C PHE A 269 13.84 5.21 2.95
N ASP A 270 13.92 4.89 4.24
CA ASP A 270 15.18 4.82 4.97
C ASP A 270 15.91 3.51 4.64
N GLU A 271 17.21 3.60 4.38
CA GLU A 271 18.04 2.42 4.09
C GLU A 271 18.11 1.57 5.38
N ARG A 272 17.60 0.32 5.34
CA ARG A 272 17.71 -0.60 6.48
C ARG A 272 18.99 -1.40 6.30
N ASP A 273 19.99 -1.10 7.13
CA ASP A 273 21.22 -1.90 7.30
C ASP A 273 20.92 -3.38 7.62
#